data_AF-A0A7J8EBV9-F1
#
_entry.id   AF-A0A7J8EBV9-F1
#
_cell.length_a   1.000
_cell.length_b   1.000
_cell.length_c   1.000
_cell.angle_alpha   90.00
_cell.angle_beta   90.00
_cell.angle_gamma   90.00
#
_symmetry.space_group_name_H-M   'P 1'
#
loop_
_entity.id
_entity.type
_entity.pdbx_description
1 polymer ?
#
loop_
_entity_poly.entity_id
_entity_poly.type
_entity_poly.pdbx_seq_one_letter_code
_entity_poly.pdbx_strand_id
1 'polypeptide(L)'
;MALETGPLLLLALSLGLASAQKTLEGVPVQPGFDAHKVEGRWLTIRLAASQARLVSPTDPLRLALHSIETRDRDLELVLFWRGESVCRRVSVTIHPTGQPGQYQGSFEGGGSMLVHFVSTDYRSLILHVHFEDDGGEVTSLWALLARRMPGDPEWLGQYLEYVREFRLQEAPVFNLDAQCPPPEA
;
A
#
# COMPACT_ATOMS: atom_id res chain seq x y z
N MET A 1 1.53 -42.52 41.81
CA MET A 1 0.59 -41.39 41.88
C MET A 1 1.03 -40.43 40.79
N ALA A 2 0.25 -40.36 39.71
CA ALA A 2 0.55 -39.57 38.53
C ALA A 2 0.36 -38.08 38.86
N LEU A 3 1.37 -37.27 38.53
CA LEU A 3 1.33 -35.83 38.70
C LEU A 3 0.55 -35.24 37.51
N GLU A 4 -0.65 -34.75 37.79
CA GLU A 4 -1.54 -34.03 36.88
C GLU A 4 -0.85 -32.77 36.31
N THR A 5 -0.11 -32.91 35.21
CA THR A 5 0.39 -31.80 34.39
C THR A 5 -0.54 -31.60 33.19
N GLY A 6 -1.81 -31.28 33.45
CA GLY A 6 -2.84 -31.21 32.41
C GLY A 6 -3.91 -30.17 32.68
N PRO A 7 -3.55 -28.87 32.83
CA PRO A 7 -4.29 -27.87 32.06
C PRO A 7 -3.48 -26.66 31.56
N LEU A 8 -2.26 -26.44 32.07
CA LEU A 8 -1.50 -25.20 31.81
C LEU A 8 -0.89 -25.11 30.40
N LEU A 9 -0.53 -26.25 29.80
CA LEU A 9 0.04 -26.30 28.45
C LEU A 9 -0.99 -25.99 27.35
N LEU A 10 -2.28 -26.24 27.60
CA LEU A 10 -3.36 -25.93 26.65
C LEU A 10 -3.69 -24.44 26.62
N LEU A 11 -3.53 -23.73 27.75
CA LEU A 11 -3.73 -22.28 27.82
C LEU A 11 -2.63 -21.47 27.11
N ALA A 12 -1.40 -21.99 27.06
CA ALA A 12 -0.31 -21.33 26.33
C ALA A 12 -0.45 -21.50 24.80
N LEU A 13 -1.08 -22.59 24.33
CA LEU A 13 -1.23 -22.87 22.90
C LEU A 13 -2.37 -22.07 22.25
N SER A 14 -3.37 -21.61 23.00
CA SER A 14 -4.49 -20.82 22.45
C SER A 14 -4.18 -19.33 22.27
N LEU A 15 -3.20 -18.77 23.00
CA LEU A 15 -2.78 -17.36 22.85
C LEU A 15 -1.81 -17.13 21.67
N GLY A 16 -1.29 -18.17 21.04
CA GLY A 16 -0.33 -18.05 19.93
C GLY A 16 -0.94 -17.86 18.53
N LEU A 17 -2.23 -18.16 18.36
CA LEU A 17 -2.87 -18.14 17.02
C LEU A 17 -3.69 -16.89 16.71
N ALA A 18 -3.87 -15.95 17.65
CA ALA A 18 -4.62 -14.73 17.41
C ALA A 18 -3.85 -13.66 16.60
N SER A 19 -2.57 -13.88 16.28
CA SER A 19 -1.69 -12.85 15.72
C SER A 19 -1.60 -12.81 14.18
N ALA A 20 -2.40 -13.58 13.44
CA ALA A 20 -2.31 -13.59 11.97
C ALA A 20 -3.44 -12.85 11.23
N GLN A 21 -4.52 -12.41 11.91
CA GLN A 21 -5.69 -11.80 11.25
C GLN A 21 -5.75 -10.26 11.36
N LYS A 22 -4.67 -9.61 11.81
CA LYS A 22 -4.66 -8.15 12.07
C LYS A 22 -4.59 -7.28 10.80
N THR A 23 -4.81 -7.85 9.62
CA THR A 23 -4.31 -7.27 8.36
C THR A 23 -5.20 -6.16 7.79
N LEU A 24 -6.45 -6.01 8.26
CA LEU A 24 -7.37 -4.96 7.78
C LEU A 24 -8.09 -4.16 8.89
N GLU A 25 -8.51 -4.81 9.99
CA GLU A 25 -9.37 -4.18 11.02
C GLU A 25 -8.73 -2.96 11.73
N GLY A 26 -7.42 -2.73 11.58
CA GLY A 26 -6.71 -1.61 12.18
C GLY A 26 -6.35 -0.47 11.21
N VAL A 27 -6.66 -0.57 9.91
CA VAL A 27 -6.23 0.45 8.95
C VAL A 27 -7.22 1.63 8.95
N PRO A 28 -6.79 2.85 9.33
CA PRO A 28 -7.69 3.98 9.34
C PRO A 28 -7.96 4.49 7.91
N VAL A 29 -9.02 5.28 7.79
CA VAL A 29 -9.39 5.96 6.54
C VAL A 29 -9.61 7.44 6.84
N GLN A 30 -9.18 8.31 5.93
CA GLN A 30 -9.29 9.75 6.06
C GLN A 30 -10.75 10.17 6.29
N PRO A 31 -11.07 10.81 7.43
CA PRO A 31 -12.39 11.37 7.65
C PRO A 31 -12.71 12.46 6.61
N GLY A 32 -13.92 12.44 6.06
CA GLY A 32 -14.36 13.42 5.05
C GLY A 32 -13.54 13.36 3.76
N PHE A 33 -13.03 12.18 3.39
CA PHE A 33 -12.28 11.97 2.15
C PHE A 33 -13.06 12.46 0.92
N ASP A 34 -12.40 13.25 0.09
CA ASP A 34 -12.91 13.81 -1.16
C ASP A 34 -12.07 13.28 -2.33
N ALA A 35 -12.68 12.39 -3.12
CA ALA A 35 -12.04 11.71 -4.24
C ALA A 35 -11.55 12.68 -5.33
N HIS A 36 -12.22 13.83 -5.53
CA HIS A 36 -11.81 14.78 -6.56
C HIS A 36 -10.55 15.55 -6.16
N LYS A 37 -10.31 15.75 -4.86
CA LYS A 37 -9.14 16.49 -4.38
C LYS A 37 -7.84 15.68 -4.43
N VAL A 38 -7.91 14.35 -4.56
CA VAL A 38 -6.72 13.51 -4.76
C VAL A 38 -6.27 13.45 -6.22
N GLU A 39 -7.04 14.00 -7.16
CA GLU A 39 -6.70 13.99 -8.58
C GLU A 39 -5.36 14.68 -8.89
N GLY A 40 -4.62 14.17 -9.86
CA GLY A 40 -3.41 14.77 -10.42
C GLY A 40 -2.12 14.07 -10.02
N ARG A 41 -0.99 14.74 -10.25
CA ARG A 41 0.37 14.21 -10.05
C ARG A 41 0.67 13.96 -8.56
N TRP A 42 1.34 12.84 -8.28
CA TRP A 42 1.89 12.48 -6.97
C TRP A 42 3.33 11.99 -7.09
N LEU A 43 4.17 12.33 -6.13
CA LEU A 43 5.53 11.81 -6.00
C LEU A 43 5.55 10.80 -4.87
N THR A 44 6.15 9.64 -5.09
CA THR A 44 6.37 8.66 -4.02
C THR A 44 7.55 9.11 -3.19
N ILE A 45 7.38 9.26 -1.88
CA ILE A 45 8.38 9.76 -0.93
C ILE A 45 8.99 8.63 -0.13
N ARG A 46 8.14 7.72 0.37
CA ARG A 46 8.51 6.48 1.06
C ARG A 46 7.59 5.37 0.59
N LEU A 47 8.11 4.15 0.61
CA LEU A 47 7.38 2.93 0.32
C LEU A 47 7.80 1.88 1.34
N ALA A 48 6.85 1.06 1.79
CA ALA A 48 7.12 -0.04 2.69
C ALA A 48 6.18 -1.21 2.35
N ALA A 49 6.65 -2.42 2.59
CA ALA A 49 5.93 -3.64 2.30
C ALA A 49 6.03 -4.64 3.46
N SER A 50 5.00 -5.45 3.61
CA SER A 50 4.99 -6.59 4.56
C SER A 50 5.91 -7.74 4.10
N GLN A 51 6.06 -7.93 2.78
CA GLN A 51 6.83 -9.03 2.22
C GLN A 51 8.29 -8.65 1.92
N ALA A 52 9.23 -9.43 2.46
CA ALA A 52 10.67 -9.19 2.33
C ALA A 52 11.17 -9.16 0.88
N ARG A 53 10.57 -9.96 -0.02
CA ARG A 53 10.99 -9.99 -1.43
C ARG A 53 10.81 -8.64 -2.13
N LEU A 54 9.76 -7.89 -1.77
CA LEU A 54 9.43 -6.61 -2.39
C LEU A 54 10.36 -5.48 -1.96
N VAL A 55 11.16 -5.70 -0.91
CA VAL A 55 12.16 -4.75 -0.42
C VAL A 55 13.59 -5.26 -0.60
N SER A 56 13.76 -6.41 -1.27
CA SER A 56 15.05 -7.05 -1.42
C SER A 56 16.05 -6.12 -2.12
N PRO A 57 17.28 -5.96 -1.60
CA PRO A 57 18.30 -5.17 -2.28
C PRO A 57 18.66 -5.69 -3.68
N THR A 58 18.51 -6.99 -3.93
CA THR A 58 18.88 -7.62 -5.21
C THR A 58 17.82 -7.40 -6.29
N ASP A 59 16.55 -7.38 -5.90
CA ASP A 59 15.42 -7.23 -6.82
C ASP A 59 14.25 -6.55 -6.10
N PRO A 60 14.36 -5.24 -5.82
CA PRO A 60 13.34 -4.54 -5.08
C PRO A 60 12.13 -4.25 -5.97
N LEU A 61 10.96 -4.05 -5.36
CA LEU A 61 9.81 -3.49 -6.03
C LEU A 61 10.18 -2.09 -6.57
N ARG A 62 10.10 -1.94 -7.89
CA ARG A 62 10.40 -0.69 -8.60
C ARG A 62 9.11 -0.05 -9.10
N LEU A 63 8.23 0.28 -8.16
CA LEU A 63 6.92 0.86 -8.43
C LEU A 63 6.87 2.30 -7.92
N ALA A 64 6.26 3.19 -8.70
CA ALA A 64 6.00 4.56 -8.30
C ALA A 64 4.64 5.03 -8.77
N LEU A 65 3.85 5.62 -7.86
CA LEU A 65 2.61 6.27 -8.25
C LEU A 65 2.92 7.53 -9.04
N HIS A 66 2.32 7.63 -10.21
CA HIS A 66 2.42 8.79 -11.08
C HIS A 66 1.27 9.79 -10.84
N SER A 67 0.05 9.34 -11.07
CA SER A 67 -1.12 10.19 -10.90
C SER A 67 -2.30 9.37 -10.42
N ILE A 68 -3.25 10.07 -9.84
CA ILE A 68 -4.59 9.56 -9.58
C ILE A 68 -5.50 10.36 -10.49
N GLU A 69 -6.31 9.68 -11.30
CA GLU A 69 -7.30 10.30 -12.17
C GLU A 69 -8.70 9.91 -11.68
N THR A 70 -9.66 10.83 -11.70
CA THR A 70 -11.06 10.48 -11.41
C THR A 70 -11.80 10.12 -12.70
N ARG A 71 -12.58 9.02 -12.67
CA ARG A 71 -13.46 8.60 -13.76
C ARG A 71 -14.84 8.29 -13.19
N ASP A 72 -15.76 9.25 -13.29
CA ASP A 72 -17.07 9.21 -12.62
C ASP A 72 -16.94 9.00 -11.10
N ARG A 73 -17.11 7.76 -10.63
CA ARG A 73 -16.95 7.37 -9.22
C ARG A 73 -15.69 6.55 -8.97
N ASP A 74 -15.05 6.08 -10.04
CA ASP A 74 -13.85 5.26 -9.98
C ASP A 74 -12.60 6.15 -9.93
N LEU A 75 -11.51 5.58 -9.45
CA LEU A 75 -10.19 6.18 -9.52
C LEU A 75 -9.29 5.32 -10.41
N GLU A 76 -8.45 5.97 -11.20
CA GLU A 76 -7.38 5.31 -11.94
C GLU A 76 -6.03 5.69 -11.32
N LEU A 77 -5.32 4.68 -10.82
CA LEU A 77 -3.96 4.81 -10.33
C LEU A 77 -3.01 4.58 -11.50
N VAL A 78 -2.39 5.66 -11.98
CA VAL A 78 -1.34 5.56 -13.00
C VAL A 78 -0.03 5.33 -12.28
N LEU A 79 0.62 4.21 -12.57
CA LEU A 79 1.87 3.77 -11.96
C LEU A 79 2.95 3.64 -13.03
N PHE A 80 4.20 3.90 -12.64
CA PHE A 80 5.35 3.48 -13.43
C PHE A 80 6.04 2.32 -12.73
N TRP A 81 6.31 1.27 -13.49
CA TRP A 81 7.10 0.13 -13.07
C TRP A 81 8.37 0.04 -13.90
N ARG A 82 9.52 -0.16 -13.26
CA ARG A 82 10.80 -0.38 -13.95
C ARG A 82 11.28 -1.82 -13.73
N GLY A 83 10.78 -2.74 -14.54
CA GLY A 83 11.34 -4.09 -14.68
C GLY A 83 12.53 -4.12 -15.64
N GLU A 84 13.25 -5.26 -15.70
CA GLU A 84 14.30 -5.66 -16.67
C GLU A 84 14.71 -4.61 -17.74
N SER A 85 15.22 -3.46 -17.32
CA SER A 85 15.62 -2.32 -18.17
C SER A 85 14.53 -1.56 -18.97
N VAL A 86 13.23 -1.89 -18.85
CA VAL A 86 12.13 -1.17 -19.53
C VAL A 86 11.20 -0.52 -18.51
N CYS A 87 10.92 0.77 -18.70
CA CYS A 87 9.88 1.44 -17.94
C CYS A 87 8.52 1.19 -18.57
N ARG A 88 7.57 0.68 -17.79
CA ARG A 88 6.19 0.42 -18.19
C ARG A 88 5.26 1.35 -17.42
N ARG A 89 4.39 2.07 -18.15
CA ARG A 89 3.22 2.71 -17.57
C ARG A 89 2.14 1.66 -17.38
N VAL A 90 1.59 1.54 -16.18
CA VAL A 90 0.49 0.64 -15.85
C VAL A 90 -0.61 1.48 -15.21
N SER A 91 -1.85 1.26 -15.63
CA SER A 91 -3.01 1.90 -15.05
C SER A 91 -3.84 0.87 -14.30
N VAL A 92 -4.22 1.17 -13.06
CA VAL A 92 -5.07 0.30 -12.24
C VAL A 92 -6.33 1.05 -11.88
N THR A 93 -7.47 0.59 -12.38
CA THR A 93 -8.78 1.15 -12.01
C THR A 93 -9.24 0.54 -10.70
N ILE A 94 -9.70 1.39 -9.78
CA ILE A 94 -10.26 1.01 -8.50
C ILE A 94 -11.65 1.63 -8.32
N HIS A 95 -12.56 0.84 -7.76
CA HIS A 95 -13.97 1.14 -7.63
C HIS A 95 -14.34 1.39 -6.17
N PRO A 96 -15.28 2.30 -5.86
CA PRO A 96 -15.71 2.53 -4.48
C PRO A 96 -16.29 1.27 -3.83
N THR A 97 -15.95 1.01 -2.57
CA THR A 97 -16.57 -0.06 -1.77
C THR A 97 -17.91 0.35 -1.14
N GLY A 98 -18.26 1.64 -1.23
CA GLY A 98 -19.35 2.27 -0.50
C GLY A 98 -18.92 2.91 0.83
N GLN A 99 -17.72 2.61 1.32
CA GLN A 99 -17.11 3.33 2.44
C GLN A 99 -16.24 4.48 1.91
N PRO A 100 -16.43 5.73 2.36
CA PRO A 100 -15.61 6.86 1.90
C PRO A 100 -14.11 6.60 2.12
N GLY A 101 -13.28 6.81 1.09
CA GLY A 101 -11.83 6.60 1.17
C GLY A 101 -11.38 5.14 1.07
N GLN A 102 -12.29 4.20 0.82
CA GLN A 102 -11.98 2.81 0.48
C GLN A 102 -12.40 2.45 -0.94
N TYR A 103 -11.49 1.78 -1.64
CA TYR A 103 -11.68 1.36 -3.02
C TYR A 103 -11.17 -0.05 -3.23
N GLN A 104 -11.75 -0.78 -4.16
CA GLN A 104 -11.36 -2.14 -4.52
C GLN A 104 -11.00 -2.24 -6.00
N GLY A 105 -10.09 -3.13 -6.36
CA GLY A 105 -9.73 -3.37 -7.75
C GLY A 105 -9.00 -4.70 -7.90
N SER A 106 -8.38 -4.90 -9.06
CA SER A 106 -7.52 -6.04 -9.36
C SER A 106 -6.33 -5.57 -10.19
N PHE A 107 -5.23 -6.34 -10.15
CA PHE A 107 -4.05 -6.06 -10.96
C PHE A 107 -4.05 -6.94 -12.22
N GLU A 108 -3.41 -6.48 -13.30
CA GLU A 108 -3.22 -7.29 -14.50
C GLU A 108 -2.36 -8.51 -14.16
N GLY A 109 -2.98 -9.69 -14.14
CA GLY A 109 -2.34 -10.94 -13.72
C GLY A 109 -3.08 -11.71 -12.62
N GLY A 110 -4.19 -11.17 -12.10
CA GLY A 110 -4.99 -11.80 -11.05
C GLY A 110 -4.79 -11.13 -9.69
N GLY A 111 -5.50 -11.64 -8.68
CA GLY A 111 -5.51 -11.09 -7.34
C GLY A 111 -6.48 -9.93 -7.14
N SER A 112 -6.85 -9.73 -5.88
CA SER A 112 -7.75 -8.67 -5.43
C SER A 112 -6.98 -7.60 -4.67
N MET A 113 -7.42 -6.35 -4.80
CA MET A 113 -6.80 -5.20 -4.17
C MET A 113 -7.84 -4.41 -3.40
N LEU A 114 -7.51 -4.03 -2.16
CA LEU A 114 -8.26 -3.08 -1.35
C LEU A 114 -7.36 -1.90 -0.97
N VAL A 115 -7.75 -0.71 -1.40
CA VAL A 115 -7.01 0.54 -1.25
C VAL A 115 -7.68 1.40 -0.18
N HIS A 116 -6.88 1.88 0.78
CA HIS A 116 -7.30 2.82 1.81
C HIS A 116 -6.54 4.13 1.65
N PHE A 117 -7.28 5.23 1.50
CA PHE A 117 -6.74 6.58 1.66
C PHE A 117 -6.65 6.88 3.14
N VAL A 118 -5.52 6.53 3.75
CA VAL A 118 -5.35 6.47 5.21
C VAL A 118 -5.40 7.85 5.84
N SER A 119 -4.65 8.80 5.29
CA SER A 119 -4.62 10.18 5.77
C SER A 119 -4.15 11.10 4.66
N THR A 120 -4.80 12.26 4.51
CA THR A 120 -4.41 13.26 3.50
C THR A 120 -4.89 14.66 3.83
N ASP A 121 -4.06 15.66 3.55
CA ASP A 121 -4.45 17.07 3.41
C ASP A 121 -4.57 17.49 1.94
N TYR A 122 -4.57 16.52 1.03
CA TYR A 122 -4.55 16.62 -0.43
C TYR A 122 -3.25 17.19 -1.04
N ARG A 123 -2.27 17.56 -0.21
CA ARG A 123 -0.89 17.89 -0.60
C ARG A 123 0.10 16.78 -0.27
N SER A 124 -0.20 16.03 0.78
CA SER A 124 0.44 14.82 1.26
C SER A 124 -0.61 13.73 1.42
N LEU A 125 -0.23 12.48 1.20
CA LEU A 125 -1.14 11.34 1.25
C LEU A 125 -0.39 10.11 1.75
N ILE A 126 -0.92 9.46 2.78
CA ILE A 126 -0.55 8.09 3.16
C ILE A 126 -1.56 7.15 2.53
N LEU A 127 -1.09 6.28 1.65
CA LEU A 127 -1.89 5.30 0.94
C LEU A 127 -1.52 3.89 1.44
N HIS A 128 -2.52 3.11 1.80
CA HIS A 128 -2.37 1.68 2.06
C HIS A 128 -3.04 0.88 0.96
N VAL A 129 -2.34 -0.14 0.47
CA VAL A 129 -2.84 -1.11 -0.50
C VAL A 129 -2.68 -2.50 0.09
N HIS A 130 -3.81 -3.16 0.30
CA HIS A 130 -3.86 -4.59 0.60
C HIS A 130 -4.07 -5.35 -0.70
N PHE A 131 -3.16 -6.24 -1.04
CA PHE A 131 -3.24 -7.08 -2.22
C PHE A 131 -3.21 -8.55 -1.81
N GLU A 132 -4.13 -9.33 -2.33
CA GLU A 132 -4.18 -10.78 -2.15
C GLU A 132 -4.10 -11.42 -3.54
N ASP A 133 -3.07 -12.23 -3.79
CA ASP A 133 -2.93 -12.93 -5.07
C ASP A 133 -3.87 -14.14 -5.17
N ASP A 134 -3.97 -14.75 -6.35
CA ASP A 134 -4.82 -15.92 -6.59
C ASP A 134 -4.39 -17.17 -5.77
N GLY A 135 -3.16 -17.17 -5.24
CA GLY A 135 -2.65 -18.18 -4.33
C GLY A 135 -2.98 -17.93 -2.86
N GLY A 136 -3.64 -16.81 -2.54
CA GLY A 136 -3.97 -16.38 -1.18
C GLY A 136 -2.80 -15.73 -0.43
N GLU A 137 -1.69 -15.40 -1.12
CA GLU A 137 -0.60 -14.67 -0.51
C GLU A 137 -0.94 -13.19 -0.40
N VAL A 138 -0.87 -12.66 0.82
CA VAL A 138 -1.24 -11.29 1.13
C VAL A 138 -0.01 -10.39 1.18
N THR A 139 -0.12 -9.23 0.54
CA THR A 139 0.83 -8.12 0.61
C THR A 139 0.14 -6.85 1.09
N SER A 140 0.56 -6.30 2.22
CA SER A 140 0.34 -4.89 2.56
C SER A 140 1.46 -4.02 2.01
N LEU A 141 1.10 -3.00 1.23
CA LEU A 141 1.97 -1.93 0.73
C LEU A 141 1.52 -0.59 1.33
N TRP A 142 2.48 0.21 1.79
CA TRP A 142 2.25 1.52 2.36
C TRP A 142 3.13 2.56 1.68
N ALA A 143 2.52 3.59 1.11
CA ALA A 143 3.22 4.67 0.42
C ALA A 143 2.95 6.02 1.10
N LEU A 144 4.00 6.79 1.34
CA LEU A 144 3.90 8.21 1.60
C LEU A 144 4.08 8.95 0.28
N LEU A 145 3.11 9.77 -0.08
CA LEU A 145 3.04 10.51 -1.32
C LEU A 145 2.99 12.02 -1.03
N ALA A 146 3.57 12.83 -1.92
CA ALA A 146 3.46 14.28 -1.85
C ALA A 146 3.32 14.91 -3.24
N ARG A 147 2.69 16.08 -3.32
CA ARG A 147 2.59 16.85 -4.58
C ARG A 147 3.91 17.51 -4.98
N ARG A 148 4.82 17.73 -4.03
CA ARG A 148 6.10 18.42 -4.24
C ARG A 148 7.20 17.84 -3.35
N MET A 149 8.45 18.09 -3.72
CA MET A 149 9.64 17.73 -2.95
C MET A 149 10.31 18.98 -2.33
N PRO A 150 10.92 18.85 -1.14
CA PRO A 150 10.85 17.69 -0.25
C PRO A 150 9.44 17.54 0.38
N GLY A 151 9.10 16.32 0.80
CA GLY A 151 7.87 16.07 1.54
C GLY A 151 7.89 16.72 2.93
N ASP A 152 6.72 16.79 3.57
CA ASP A 152 6.56 17.37 4.89
C ASP A 152 7.04 16.40 6.00
N PRO A 153 7.93 16.82 6.92
CA PRO A 153 8.42 15.99 8.01
C PRO A 153 7.35 15.43 8.94
N GLU A 154 6.25 16.14 9.18
CA GLU A 154 5.16 15.66 10.06
C GLU A 154 4.51 14.41 9.47
N TRP A 155 4.27 14.43 8.16
CA TRP A 155 3.74 13.30 7.41
C TRP A 155 4.70 12.11 7.37
N LEU A 156 6.02 12.37 7.35
CA LEU A 156 7.02 11.31 7.51
C LEU A 156 6.95 10.66 8.89
N GLY A 157 6.78 11.46 9.95
CA GLY A 157 6.62 10.96 11.31
C GLY A 157 5.41 10.01 11.42
N GLN A 158 4.24 10.47 10.97
CA GLN A 158 3.01 9.67 10.96
C GLN A 158 3.16 8.38 10.11
N TYR A 159 3.80 8.47 8.94
CA TYR A 159 4.08 7.30 8.11
C TYR A 159 4.93 6.25 8.84
N LEU A 160 6.00 6.68 9.53
CA LEU A 160 6.89 5.78 10.26
C LEU A 160 6.21 5.11 11.46
N GLU A 161 5.21 5.76 12.06
CA GLU A 161 4.37 5.13 13.09
C GLU A 161 3.64 3.91 12.53
N TYR A 162 3.03 4.03 11.35
CA TYR A 162 2.38 2.89 10.67
C TYR A 162 3.39 1.81 10.25
N VAL A 163 4.56 2.19 9.73
CA VAL A 163 5.63 1.22 9.41
C VAL A 163 5.98 0.37 10.63
N ARG A 164 6.12 0.99 11.81
CA ARG A 164 6.40 0.29 13.05
C ARG A 164 5.22 -0.55 13.53
N GLU A 165 4.01 0.00 13.52
CA GLU A 165 2.79 -0.66 14.00
C GLU A 165 2.49 -1.94 13.20
N PHE A 166 2.56 -1.84 11.88
CA PHE A 166 2.28 -2.95 10.96
C PHE A 166 3.52 -3.80 10.65
N ARG A 167 4.66 -3.52 11.31
CA ARG A 167 5.94 -4.26 11.16
C ARG A 167 6.38 -4.40 9.71
N LEU A 168 6.31 -3.29 8.98
CA LEU A 168 6.66 -3.23 7.57
C LEU A 168 8.16 -3.04 7.39
N GLN A 169 8.64 -3.40 6.21
CA GLN A 169 10.02 -3.16 5.80
C GLN A 169 10.02 -2.03 4.77
N GLU A 170 10.93 -1.06 4.92
CA GLU A 170 11.05 0.03 3.96
C GLU A 170 11.61 -0.48 2.62
N ALA A 171 10.99 -0.03 1.53
CA ALA A 171 11.37 -0.31 0.16
C ALA A 171 12.07 0.92 -0.45
N PRO A 172 13.00 0.72 -1.39
CA PRO A 172 13.55 1.84 -2.15
C PRO A 172 12.46 2.50 -3.00
N VAL A 173 12.60 3.82 -3.20
CA VAL A 173 11.63 4.64 -3.94
C VAL A 173 12.25 5.15 -5.23
N PHE A 174 11.48 5.13 -6.32
CA PHE A 174 11.94 5.51 -7.65
C PHE A 174 10.97 6.51 -8.30
N ASN A 175 11.17 7.83 -8.13
CA ASN A 175 10.39 8.80 -8.90
C ASN A 175 10.93 8.85 -10.34
N LEU A 176 10.10 8.45 -11.31
CA LEU A 176 10.53 8.23 -12.70
C LEU A 176 10.21 9.41 -13.66
N ASP A 177 10.12 10.64 -13.13
CA ASP A 177 9.70 11.85 -13.85
C ASP A 177 10.46 12.18 -15.15
N ALA A 178 11.66 11.64 -15.37
CA ALA A 178 12.49 11.94 -16.53
C ALA A 178 13.05 10.70 -17.26
N GLN A 179 12.70 9.48 -16.81
CA GLN A 179 13.41 8.26 -17.20
C GLN A 179 12.56 7.26 -17.99
N CYS A 180 11.30 7.60 -18.27
CA CYS A 180 10.38 6.76 -19.03
C CYS A 180 9.94 7.52 -20.29
N PRO A 181 10.22 7.03 -21.50
CA PRO A 181 9.68 7.64 -22.71
C PRO A 181 8.15 7.59 -22.67
N PRO A 182 7.45 8.58 -23.28
CA PRO A 182 6.00 8.50 -23.41
C PRO A 182 5.61 7.22 -24.17
N PRO A 183 4.44 6.62 -23.88
CA PRO A 183 3.94 5.50 -24.68
C PRO A 183 3.86 5.94 -26.15
N GLU A 184 4.38 5.11 -27.06
CA GLU A 184 4.25 5.36 -28.50
C GLU A 184 2.77 5.44 -28.87
N ALA A 185 2.39 6.49 -29.60
CA ALA A 185 1.03 6.79 -30.02
C ALA A 185 0.60 5.97 -31.25
#